data_AF-A0A1U7ZE89-F1
#
_entry.id   AF-A0A1U7ZE89-F1
#
_cell.length_a   1.000
_cell.length_b   1.000
_cell.length_c   1.000
_cell.angle_alpha   90.00
_cell.angle_beta   90.00
_cell.angle_gamma   90.00
#
_symmetry.space_group_name_H-M   'P 1'
#
loop_
_entity.id
_entity.type
_entity.pdbx_description
1 polymer ?
#
loop_
_entity_poly.entity_id
_entity_poly.type
_entity_poly.pdbx_seq_one_letter_code
_entity_poly.pdbx_strand_id
1 'polypeptide(L)'
;MGRVRTKTVKKSSRQVIERYYSRMTLDFHTNKKMLEEVAIIPSKRLRNKIAGFCTHLMKRIQRGPVRGISLKLQEEERERRMDFVPEESAIKTDVIEVDKETMDMLAALGMADLPGVVKQAEPALPPPAFGRGGAAGGAARRY
;
A
#
# COMPACT_ATOMS: atom_id res chain seq x y z
N MET A 1 -17.38 23.18 12.66
CA MET A 1 -17.12 21.86 13.28
C MET A 1 -18.19 20.82 12.88
N GLY A 2 -18.51 20.68 11.59
CA GLY A 2 -19.79 20.09 11.17
C GLY A 2 -19.67 18.84 10.29
N ARG A 3 -20.49 17.82 10.59
CA ARG A 3 -20.77 16.64 9.75
C ARG A 3 -19.77 15.49 9.81
N VAL A 4 -18.93 15.40 10.84
CA VAL A 4 -18.16 14.17 11.12
C VAL A 4 -19.11 13.07 11.59
N ARG A 5 -18.98 11.86 11.02
CA ARG A 5 -19.82 10.70 11.39
C ARG A 5 -19.19 9.99 12.59
N THR A 6 -20.01 9.53 13.52
CA THR A 6 -19.58 8.80 14.71
C THR A 6 -19.02 7.42 14.37
N LYS A 7 -18.27 6.82 15.31
CA LYS A 7 -17.71 5.48 15.18
C LYS A 7 -18.77 4.40 14.90
N THR A 8 -19.96 4.53 15.49
CA THR A 8 -21.09 3.60 15.30
C THR A 8 -21.57 3.57 13.86
N VAL A 9 -21.75 4.74 13.24
CA VAL A 9 -22.13 4.86 11.82
C VAL A 9 -21.04 4.27 10.94
N LYS A 10 -19.77 4.66 11.17
CA LYS A 10 -18.65 4.20 10.35
C LYS A 10 -18.44 2.67 10.44
N LYS A 11 -18.52 2.10 11.64
CA LYS A 11 -18.35 0.65 11.88
C LYS A 11 -19.48 -0.15 11.25
N SER A 12 -20.73 0.24 11.50
CA SER A 12 -21.91 -0.45 10.95
C SER A 12 -21.92 -0.42 9.43
N SER A 13 -21.60 0.72 8.82
CA SER A 13 -21.53 0.82 7.36
C SER A 13 -20.49 -0.10 6.75
N ARG A 14 -19.29 -0.22 7.34
CA ARG A 14 -18.26 -1.16 6.82
C ARG A 14 -18.76 -2.60 6.89
N GLN A 15 -19.31 -2.99 8.02
CA GLN A 15 -19.83 -4.35 8.24
C GLN A 15 -20.94 -4.72 7.24
N VAL A 16 -21.85 -3.79 6.93
CA VAL A 16 -22.90 -4.02 5.92
C VAL A 16 -22.28 -4.21 4.52
N ILE A 17 -21.27 -3.41 4.18
CA ILE A 17 -20.60 -3.47 2.88
C ILE A 17 -19.83 -4.78 2.71
N GLU A 18 -19.08 -5.21 3.73
CA GLU A 18 -18.30 -6.46 3.70
C GLU A 18 -19.20 -7.68 3.45
N ARG A 19 -20.42 -7.67 4.00
CA ARG A 19 -21.35 -8.81 3.91
C ARG A 19 -22.30 -8.76 2.71
N TYR A 20 -22.74 -7.58 2.30
CA TYR A 20 -23.82 -7.40 1.32
C TYR A 20 -23.41 -6.56 0.12
N TYR A 21 -22.12 -6.53 -0.23
CA TYR A 21 -21.59 -5.76 -1.36
C TYR A 21 -22.39 -5.98 -2.65
N SER A 22 -22.72 -7.23 -2.99
CA SER A 22 -23.45 -7.61 -4.21
C SER A 22 -24.85 -7.02 -4.33
N ARG A 23 -25.49 -6.69 -3.20
CA ARG A 23 -26.84 -6.11 -3.19
C ARG A 23 -26.80 -4.58 -3.17
N MET A 24 -25.69 -3.98 -2.74
CA MET A 24 -25.58 -2.53 -2.49
C MET A 24 -25.39 -1.75 -3.79
N THR A 25 -25.94 -0.54 -3.85
CA THR A 25 -25.87 0.32 -5.05
C THR A 25 -25.17 1.66 -4.75
N LEU A 26 -25.09 2.55 -5.73
CA LEU A 26 -24.59 3.93 -5.56
C LEU A 26 -25.69 4.91 -5.08
N ASP A 27 -26.95 4.50 -5.12
CA ASP A 27 -28.10 5.34 -4.79
C ASP A 27 -28.47 5.28 -3.30
N PHE A 28 -28.94 6.40 -2.76
CA PHE A 28 -29.28 6.51 -1.35
C PHE A 28 -30.60 5.85 -0.99
N HIS A 29 -31.62 5.97 -1.84
CA HIS A 29 -32.97 5.51 -1.50
C HIS A 29 -33.05 3.98 -1.50
N THR A 30 -32.42 3.35 -2.47
CA THR A 30 -32.27 1.89 -2.58
C THR A 30 -31.50 1.32 -1.39
N ASN A 31 -30.30 1.83 -1.09
CA ASN A 31 -29.50 1.39 0.06
C ASN A 31 -30.22 1.62 1.41
N LYS A 32 -31.00 2.70 1.53
CA LYS A 32 -31.82 2.97 2.72
C LYS A 32 -32.88 1.88 2.92
N LYS A 33 -33.58 1.47 1.85
CA LYS A 33 -34.59 0.40 1.90
C LYS A 33 -33.94 -0.96 2.22
N MET A 34 -32.80 -1.26 1.60
CA MET A 34 -32.06 -2.49 1.93
C MET A 34 -31.63 -2.56 3.39
N LEU A 35 -31.19 -1.44 3.97
CA LEU A 35 -30.81 -1.39 5.38
C LEU A 35 -31.99 -1.60 6.34
N GLU A 36 -33.24 -1.43 5.89
CA GLU A 36 -34.44 -1.78 6.66
C GLU A 36 -34.66 -3.29 6.71
N GLU A 37 -34.31 -3.99 5.63
CA GLU A 37 -34.44 -5.46 5.54
C GLU A 37 -33.28 -6.19 6.22
N VAL A 38 -32.06 -5.66 6.07
CA VAL A 38 -30.83 -6.35 6.48
C VAL A 38 -30.51 -6.16 7.96
N ALA A 39 -30.89 -5.03 8.55
CA ALA A 39 -30.45 -4.68 9.90
C ALA A 39 -31.58 -4.06 10.74
N ILE A 40 -31.66 -4.49 12.00
CA ILE A 40 -32.55 -3.88 12.98
C ILE A 40 -31.92 -2.57 13.47
N ILE A 41 -32.30 -1.45 12.85
CA ILE A 41 -31.82 -0.12 13.22
C ILE A 41 -32.93 0.61 13.99
N PRO A 42 -32.70 1.01 15.26
CA PRO A 42 -33.76 1.49 16.15
C PRO A 42 -34.31 2.86 15.77
N SER A 43 -33.54 3.69 15.04
CA SER A 43 -34.00 5.03 14.65
C SER A 43 -33.82 5.33 13.17
N LYS A 44 -34.83 5.99 12.61
CA LYS A 44 -34.83 6.51 11.23
C LYS A 44 -33.62 7.41 10.95
N ARG A 45 -33.22 8.25 11.91
CA ARG A 45 -32.08 9.15 11.77
C ARG A 45 -30.75 8.38 11.70
N LEU A 46 -30.56 7.33 12.50
CA LEU A 46 -29.36 6.49 12.42
C LEU A 46 -29.31 5.73 11.10
N ARG A 47 -30.44 5.14 10.67
CA ARG A 47 -30.57 4.47 9.38
C ARG A 47 -30.13 5.36 8.22
N ASN A 48 -30.65 6.59 8.16
CA ASN A 48 -30.29 7.53 7.11
C ASN A 48 -28.81 7.92 7.14
N LYS A 49 -28.20 8.05 8.32
CA LYS A 49 -26.76 8.32 8.46
C LYS A 49 -25.91 7.15 7.97
N ILE A 50 -26.32 5.91 8.28
CA ILE A 50 -25.65 4.69 7.83
C ILE A 50 -25.78 4.55 6.32
N ALA A 51 -27.00 4.65 5.77
CA ALA A 51 -27.25 4.60 4.33
C ALA A 51 -26.40 5.64 3.57
N GLY A 52 -26.38 6.89 4.05
CA GLY A 52 -25.61 7.96 3.43
C GLY A 52 -24.10 7.79 3.56
N PHE A 53 -23.61 7.09 4.58
CA PHE A 53 -22.18 6.77 4.69
C PHE A 53 -21.82 5.54 3.86
N CYS A 54 -22.72 4.56 3.73
CA CYS A 54 -22.53 3.42 2.84
C CYS A 54 -22.46 3.85 1.38
N THR A 55 -23.37 4.72 0.90
CA THR A 55 -23.31 5.24 -0.48
C THR A 55 -22.01 6.00 -0.74
N HIS A 56 -21.53 6.75 0.26
CA HIS A 56 -20.25 7.44 0.17
C HIS A 56 -19.07 6.45 0.05
N LEU A 57 -19.11 5.33 0.78
CA LEU A 57 -18.09 4.28 0.65
C LEU A 57 -18.19 3.56 -0.69
N MET A 58 -19.38 3.27 -1.20
CA MET A 58 -19.57 2.64 -2.52
C MET A 58 -18.97 3.49 -3.66
N LYS A 59 -19.21 4.81 -3.64
CA LYS A 59 -18.58 5.75 -4.58
C LYS A 59 -17.05 5.79 -4.47
N ARG A 60 -16.50 5.51 -3.29
CA ARG A 60 -15.04 5.42 -3.10
C ARG A 60 -14.48 4.09 -3.59
N ILE A 61 -15.19 2.99 -3.37
CA ILE A 61 -14.82 1.65 -3.86
C ILE A 61 -14.70 1.65 -5.38
N GLN A 62 -15.62 2.34 -6.09
CA GLN A 62 -15.54 2.47 -7.54
C GLN A 62 -14.26 3.17 -8.03
N ARG A 63 -13.67 4.07 -7.22
CA ARG A 63 -12.43 4.79 -7.56
C ARG A 63 -11.18 4.00 -7.20
N GLY A 64 -11.30 3.00 -6.32
CA GLY A 64 -10.17 2.21 -5.85
C GLY A 64 -10.42 1.54 -4.50
N PRO A 65 -9.44 0.77 -4.02
CA PRO A 65 -9.56 0.05 -2.76
C PRO A 65 -9.71 1.00 -1.58
N VAL A 66 -10.70 0.73 -0.72
CA VAL A 66 -10.96 1.53 0.48
C VAL A 66 -10.36 0.84 1.70
N ARG A 67 -9.45 1.54 2.38
CA ARG A 67 -8.80 1.03 3.60
C ARG A 67 -9.82 0.60 4.66
N GLY A 68 -9.66 -0.62 5.15
CA GLY A 68 -10.46 -1.17 6.26
C GLY A 68 -11.83 -1.68 5.84
N ILE A 69 -12.01 -2.05 4.58
CA ILE A 69 -13.12 -2.86 4.07
C ILE A 69 -12.48 -4.05 3.35
N SER A 70 -12.78 -5.26 3.79
CA SER A 70 -12.41 -6.49 3.09
C SER A 70 -13.57 -6.92 2.20
N LEU A 71 -13.32 -6.98 0.89
CA LEU A 71 -14.24 -7.60 -0.05
C LEU A 71 -13.65 -8.97 -0.38
N LYS A 72 -14.38 -10.05 -0.06
CA LYS A 72 -13.92 -11.43 -0.34
C LYS A 72 -13.50 -11.61 -1.79
N LEU A 73 -14.23 -10.99 -2.71
CA LEU A 73 -13.89 -10.96 -4.13
C LEU A 73 -12.49 -10.38 -4.40
N GLN A 74 -12.11 -9.32 -3.69
CA GLN A 74 -10.78 -8.71 -3.82
C GLN A 74 -9.70 -9.57 -3.17
N GLU A 75 -10.02 -10.31 -2.10
CA GLU A 75 -9.09 -11.23 -1.46
C GLU A 75 -8.76 -12.39 -2.40
N GLU A 76 -9.78 -12.99 -3.04
CA GLU A 76 -9.61 -14.08 -4.01
C GLU A 76 -8.83 -13.63 -5.27
N GLU A 77 -9.13 -12.45 -5.83
CA GLU A 77 -8.37 -11.90 -6.96
C GLU A 77 -6.92 -11.58 -6.57
N ARG A 78 -6.72 -11.08 -5.35
CA ARG A 78 -5.37 -10.76 -4.84
C ARG A 78 -4.57 -12.03 -4.61
N GLU A 79 -5.16 -13.09 -4.08
CA GLU A 79 -4.52 -14.40 -3.93
C GLU A 79 -4.09 -14.95 -5.29
N ARG A 80 -4.99 -14.99 -6.30
CA ARG A 80 -4.63 -15.44 -7.65
C ARG A 80 -3.49 -14.64 -8.28
N ARG A 81 -3.40 -13.34 -8.01
CA ARG A 81 -2.32 -12.50 -8.51
C ARG A 81 -0.99 -12.75 -7.78
N MET A 82 -1.03 -13.08 -6.50
CA MET A 82 0.16 -13.41 -5.71
C MET A 82 0.65 -14.83 -6.00
N ASP A 83 -0.27 -15.76 -6.26
CA ASP A 83 0.00 -17.15 -6.64
C ASP A 83 0.52 -17.28 -8.08
N PHE A 84 0.59 -16.18 -8.82
CA PHE A 84 1.15 -16.17 -10.16
C PHE A 84 2.65 -16.45 -10.10
N VAL A 85 3.02 -17.67 -10.45
CA VAL A 85 4.40 -18.10 -10.64
C VAL A 85 4.83 -17.74 -12.07
N PRO A 86 5.78 -16.81 -12.26
CA PRO A 86 6.32 -16.51 -13.58
C PRO A 86 7.10 -17.71 -14.14
N GLU A 87 7.15 -17.85 -15.46
CA GLU A 87 7.92 -18.90 -16.13
C GLU A 87 9.42 -18.81 -15.83
N GLU A 88 9.94 -17.57 -15.75
CA GLU A 88 11.31 -17.29 -15.35
C GLU A 88 11.32 -16.69 -13.94
N SER A 89 12.08 -17.33 -13.04
CA SER A 89 12.26 -16.85 -11.67
C SER A 89 13.15 -15.60 -11.66
N ALA A 90 12.74 -14.57 -10.93
CA ALA A 90 13.55 -13.35 -10.75
C ALA A 90 14.93 -13.61 -10.12
N ILE A 91 15.12 -14.75 -9.45
CA ILE A 91 16.39 -15.17 -8.83
C ILE A 91 17.34 -15.82 -9.84
N LYS A 92 16.83 -16.29 -11.00
CA LYS A 92 17.65 -16.90 -12.03
C LYS A 92 18.34 -15.81 -12.84
N THR A 93 19.40 -15.24 -12.27
CA THR A 93 20.30 -14.32 -12.96
C THR A 93 21.58 -15.06 -13.34
N ASP A 94 22.08 -14.84 -14.56
CA ASP A 94 23.31 -15.47 -15.06
C ASP A 94 24.57 -14.95 -14.34
N VAL A 95 24.47 -13.75 -13.75
CA VAL A 95 25.55 -13.08 -13.02
C VAL A 95 25.03 -12.64 -11.65
N ILE A 96 25.74 -12.99 -10.59
CA ILE A 96 25.48 -12.66 -9.19
C ILE A 96 26.62 -11.76 -8.72
N GLU A 97 26.32 -10.49 -8.46
CA GLU A 97 27.29 -9.55 -7.90
C GLU A 97 27.37 -9.73 -6.38
N VAL A 98 28.59 -9.91 -5.86
CA VAL A 98 28.83 -10.25 -4.45
C VAL A 98 29.89 -9.33 -3.85
N ASP A 99 29.67 -8.94 -2.59
CA ASP A 99 30.59 -8.13 -1.81
C ASP A 99 31.87 -8.89 -1.42
N LYS A 100 32.92 -8.15 -1.06
CA LYS A 100 34.22 -8.74 -0.69
C LYS A 100 34.13 -9.70 0.50
N GLU A 101 33.42 -9.32 1.56
CA GLU A 101 33.26 -10.16 2.77
C GLU A 101 32.51 -11.46 2.45
N THR A 102 31.51 -11.38 1.58
CA THR A 102 30.71 -12.52 1.15
C THR A 102 31.51 -13.47 0.25
N MET A 103 32.44 -12.95 -0.57
CA MET A 103 33.40 -13.78 -1.32
C MET A 103 34.38 -14.52 -0.39
N ASP A 104 34.89 -13.85 0.64
CA ASP A 104 35.79 -14.46 1.62
C ASP A 104 35.07 -15.57 2.41
N MET A 105 33.79 -15.36 2.73
CA MET A 105 32.92 -16.39 3.32
C MET A 105 32.73 -17.60 2.38
N LEU A 106 32.46 -17.36 1.09
CA LEU A 106 32.32 -18.44 0.09
C LEU A 106 33.62 -19.24 -0.05
N ALA A 107 34.78 -18.58 0.01
CA ALA A 107 36.08 -19.24 0.00
C ALA A 107 36.31 -20.11 1.24
N ALA A 108 35.95 -19.63 2.43
CA ALA A 108 36.06 -20.39 3.67
C ALA A 108 35.15 -21.63 3.71
N LEU A 109 33.99 -21.57 3.04
CA LEU A 109 33.05 -22.68 2.90
C LEU A 109 33.40 -23.64 1.74
N GLY A 110 34.47 -23.38 0.99
CA GLY A 110 34.90 -24.20 -0.14
C GLY A 110 34.05 -24.04 -1.42
N MET A 111 33.31 -22.93 -1.55
CA MET A 111 32.44 -22.62 -2.69
C MET A 111 32.95 -21.42 -3.51
N ALA A 112 34.27 -21.28 -3.63
CA ALA A 112 34.90 -20.14 -4.31
C ALA A 112 34.64 -20.09 -5.83
N ASP A 113 34.48 -21.26 -6.47
CA ASP A 113 34.41 -21.38 -7.93
C ASP A 113 32.97 -21.53 -8.48
N LEU A 114 32.00 -20.89 -7.81
CA LEU A 114 30.61 -20.94 -8.28
C LEU A 114 30.44 -20.17 -9.61
N PRO A 115 29.86 -20.80 -10.64
CA PRO A 115 29.65 -20.14 -11.93
C PRO A 115 28.67 -18.97 -11.78
N GLY A 116 29.06 -17.81 -12.31
CA GLY A 116 28.22 -16.60 -12.31
C GLY A 116 28.46 -15.66 -11.13
N VAL A 117 29.30 -15.99 -10.14
CA VAL A 117 29.59 -15.09 -9.01
C VAL A 117 30.72 -14.12 -9.38
N VAL A 118 30.43 -12.81 -9.34
CA VAL A 118 31.38 -11.74 -9.69
C VAL A 118 31.46 -10.73 -8.55
N LYS A 119 32.66 -10.24 -8.23
CA LYS A 119 32.84 -9.21 -7.20
C LYS A 119 32.28 -7.86 -7.67
N GLN A 120 31.42 -7.23 -6.86
CA GLN A 120 30.90 -5.90 -7.16
C GLN A 120 32.02 -4.83 -7.10
N ALA A 121 32.04 -3.89 -8.04
CA ALA A 121 32.98 -2.76 -8.03
C ALA A 121 32.54 -1.75 -6.98
N GLU A 122 33.41 -1.44 -6.01
CA GLU A 122 33.14 -0.47 -4.96
C GLU A 122 32.78 0.89 -5.59
N PRO A 123 31.65 1.53 -5.19
CA PRO A 123 31.29 2.84 -5.72
C PRO A 123 32.36 3.84 -5.33
N ALA A 124 33.04 4.41 -6.33
CA ALA A 124 34.04 5.44 -6.12
C ALA A 124 33.39 6.63 -5.38
N LEU A 125 33.70 6.76 -4.09
CA LEU A 125 33.33 7.94 -3.32
C LEU A 125 33.91 9.17 -4.06
N PRO A 126 33.10 10.21 -4.34
CA PRO A 126 33.64 11.43 -4.90
C PRO A 126 34.72 11.95 -3.96
N PRO A 127 35.88 12.40 -4.48
CA PRO A 127 37.01 12.78 -3.65
C PRO A 127 36.56 13.87 -2.66
N PRO A 128 36.96 13.77 -1.38
CA PRO A 128 36.65 14.81 -0.41
C PRO A 128 37.22 16.13 -0.94
N ALA A 129 36.35 17.14 -1.06
CA ALA A 129 36.72 18.47 -1.49
C ALA A 129 37.64 19.12 -0.42
N PHE A 130 38.92 18.78 -0.46
CA PHE A 130 39.94 19.41 0.35
C PHE A 130 40.34 20.74 -0.28
N GLY A 131 39.79 21.82 0.30
CA GLY A 131 40.54 23.05 0.52
C GLY A 131 40.61 24.06 -0.62
N ARG A 132 39.83 25.15 -0.48
CA ARG A 132 40.38 26.50 -0.70
C ARG A 132 39.87 27.44 0.39
N GLY A 133 40.58 27.45 1.52
CA GLY A 133 40.58 28.61 2.39
C GLY A 133 41.41 29.71 1.75
N GLY A 134 40.89 30.95 1.74
CA GLY A 134 41.73 32.12 1.48
C GLY A 134 41.06 33.29 0.75
N ALA A 135 40.42 34.14 1.56
CA ALA A 135 40.37 35.61 1.45
C ALA A 135 39.37 36.33 0.53
N ALA A 136 38.76 37.33 1.17
CA ALA A 136 38.35 38.64 0.67
C ALA A 136 36.92 38.81 0.13
N GLY A 137 36.24 39.82 0.69
CA GLY A 137 35.19 40.57 0.01
C GLY A 137 33.85 40.54 0.70
N GLY A 138 33.62 41.49 1.61
CA GLY A 138 32.27 41.77 2.11
C GLY A 138 31.37 42.33 1.01
N ALA A 139 30.08 42.04 1.11
CA ALA A 139 29.02 42.92 0.62
C ALA A 139 27.68 42.48 1.23
N ALA A 140 26.98 43.46 1.78
CA ALA A 140 25.67 43.38 2.38
C ALA A 140 24.59 42.80 1.44
N ARG A 141 23.53 42.24 2.04
CA ARG A 141 22.15 42.72 1.81
C ARG A 141 21.16 42.20 2.86
N ARG A 142 20.47 43.18 3.46
CA ARG A 142 19.10 43.11 4.00
C ARG A 142 18.18 42.55 2.88
N TYR A 143 17.07 41.86 3.12
CA TYR A 143 16.03 41.91 4.14
C TYR A 143 15.49 40.50 4.38
#